data_AF-A0A7Y3AB84-F1
#
_entry.id   AF-A0A7Y3AB84-F1
#
_cell.length_a   1.000
_cell.length_b   1.000
_cell.length_c   1.000
_cell.angle_alpha   90.00
_cell.angle_beta   90.00
_cell.angle_gamma   90.00
#
_symmetry.space_group_name_H-M   'P 1'
#
loop_
_entity.id
_entity.type
_entity.pdbx_description
1 polymer ?
#
loop_
_entity_poly.entity_id
_entity_poly.type
_entity_poly.pdbx_seq_one_letter_code
_entity_poly.pdbx_strand_id
1 'polypeptide(L)'
;GIGRSSGENRAEQAAEKAISSPLLETSMEGARGVLLSISGPDDMSLHEVNTAANLIADHCDADANIIFGSVIDDTMDDEMKVTVIAAGFDRGRRSGASTGVEFSPSPGDEDLDIPGFVQG
;
A
#
# COMPACT_ATOMS: atom_id res chain seq x y z
N GLY A 1 4.42 -3.29 -4.00
CA GLY A 1 5.20 -3.72 -5.17
C GLY A 1 6.55 -4.28 -4.74
N ILE A 2 7.14 -5.16 -5.54
CA ILE A 2 8.47 -5.74 -5.28
C ILE A 2 9.28 -5.66 -6.57
N GLY A 3 10.53 -5.22 -6.46
CA GLY A 3 11.49 -5.18 -7.57
C GLY A 3 12.85 -5.74 -7.14
N ARG A 4 13.56 -6.31 -8.11
CA ARG A 4 14.91 -6.87 -7.93
C ARG A 4 15.80 -6.46 -9.09
N SER A 5 17.05 -6.14 -8.79
CA SER A 5 18.05 -5.86 -9.81
C SER A 5 19.47 -6.08 -9.27
N SER A 6 20.44 -6.19 -10.16
CA SER A 6 21.86 -6.32 -9.86
C SER A 6 22.68 -5.43 -10.81
N GLY A 7 23.97 -5.26 -10.54
CA GLY A 7 24.89 -4.41 -11.29
C GLY A 7 24.84 -2.93 -10.90
N GLU A 8 25.52 -2.08 -11.69
CA GLU A 8 25.77 -0.66 -11.39
C GLU A 8 24.49 0.18 -11.18
N ASN A 9 23.40 -0.16 -11.86
CA ASN A 9 22.11 0.54 -11.76
C ASN A 9 21.07 -0.26 -10.98
N ARG A 10 21.49 -1.11 -10.03
CA ARG A 10 20.57 -2.00 -9.31
C ARG A 10 19.53 -1.25 -8.49
N ALA A 11 19.90 -0.15 -7.86
CA ALA A 11 18.98 0.65 -7.05
C ALA A 11 17.83 1.24 -7.85
N GLU A 12 18.16 1.93 -8.94
CA GLU A 12 17.19 2.61 -9.80
C GLU A 12 16.26 1.59 -10.46
N GLN A 13 16.82 0.54 -11.08
CA GLN A 13 16.03 -0.50 -11.73
C GLN A 13 15.18 -1.32 -10.76
N ALA A 14 15.67 -1.60 -9.55
CA ALA A 14 14.89 -2.34 -8.55
C ALA A 14 13.72 -1.48 -8.05
N ALA A 15 13.93 -0.18 -7.84
CA ALA A 15 12.87 0.74 -7.46
C ALA A 15 11.83 0.91 -8.60
N GLU A 16 12.26 1.08 -9.85
CA GLU A 16 11.36 1.14 -11.02
C GLU A 16 10.47 -0.11 -11.15
N LYS A 17 11.07 -1.30 -10.97
CA LYS A 17 10.32 -2.56 -10.99
C LYS A 17 9.34 -2.66 -9.82
N ALA A 18 9.71 -2.14 -8.64
CA ALA A 18 8.86 -2.15 -7.47
C ALA A 18 7.63 -1.26 -7.66
N ILE A 19 7.79 -0.08 -8.28
CA ILE A 19 6.68 0.85 -8.55
C ILE A 19 5.81 0.42 -9.72
N SER A 20 6.39 -0.25 -10.71
CA SER A 20 5.67 -0.78 -11.89
C SER A 20 5.06 -2.17 -11.63
N SER A 21 5.07 -2.64 -10.39
CA SER A 21 4.64 -3.99 -10.04
C SER A 21 3.11 -4.12 -10.13
N PRO A 22 2.57 -5.19 -10.74
CA PRO A 22 1.11 -5.40 -10.88
C PRO A 22 0.36 -5.58 -9.55
N LEU A 23 1.08 -5.73 -8.44
CA LEU A 23 0.51 -5.75 -7.09
C LEU A 23 0.08 -4.37 -6.58
N LEU A 24 0.41 -3.30 -7.31
CA LEU A 24 -0.02 -1.93 -7.06
C LEU A 24 -1.21 -1.64 -7.99
N GLU A 25 -2.40 -2.13 -7.61
CA GLU A 25 -3.63 -1.97 -8.42
C GLU A 25 -4.12 -0.52 -8.51
N THR A 26 -3.68 0.33 -7.59
CA THR A 26 -3.82 1.78 -7.65
C THR A 26 -2.40 2.33 -7.77
N SER A 27 -2.17 3.24 -8.72
CA SER A 27 -0.92 4.01 -8.81
C SER A 27 -0.53 4.51 -7.42
N MET A 28 0.76 4.68 -7.13
CA MET A 28 1.22 5.15 -5.80
C MET A 28 0.65 6.53 -5.39
N GLU A 29 0.10 7.26 -6.36
CA GLU A 29 -0.73 8.44 -6.15
C GLU A 29 -1.86 8.19 -5.13
N GLY A 30 -1.90 9.04 -4.10
CA GLY A 30 -2.90 9.02 -3.04
C GLY A 30 -2.56 8.14 -1.83
N ALA A 31 -1.44 7.41 -1.85
CA ALA A 31 -0.96 6.71 -0.66
C ALA A 31 -0.43 7.71 0.37
N ARG A 32 -1.13 7.87 1.51
CA ARG A 32 -0.65 8.74 2.61
C ARG A 32 0.41 8.10 3.49
N GLY A 33 0.57 6.78 3.42
CA GLY A 33 1.57 6.05 4.18
C GLY A 33 2.31 5.06 3.30
N VAL A 34 3.63 5.11 3.30
CA VAL A 34 4.47 4.22 2.50
C VAL A 34 5.54 3.60 3.38
N LEU A 35 5.69 2.29 3.30
CA LEU A 35 6.80 1.56 3.90
C LEU A 35 7.71 1.06 2.78
N LEU A 36 8.94 1.55 2.78
CA LEU A 36 10.00 1.13 1.88
C LEU A 36 10.99 0.25 2.64
N SER A 37 11.15 -0.99 2.18
CA SER A 37 12.19 -1.90 2.64
C SER A 37 13.16 -2.21 1.50
N ILE A 38 14.44 -1.93 1.71
CA ILE A 38 15.52 -2.22 0.77
C ILE A 38 16.37 -3.35 1.38
N SER A 39 16.62 -4.40 0.63
CA SER A 39 17.45 -5.53 1.05
C SER A 39 18.56 -5.77 0.04
N GLY A 40 19.74 -6.14 0.51
CA GLY A 40 20.88 -6.49 -0.33
C GLY A 40 22.15 -6.71 0.49
N PRO A 41 23.31 -6.83 -0.17
CA PRO A 41 24.58 -7.18 0.48
C PRO A 41 25.12 -6.07 1.39
N ASP A 42 26.17 -6.40 2.15
CA ASP A 42 26.89 -5.45 3.02
C ASP A 42 27.58 -4.32 2.24
N ASP A 43 27.90 -4.55 0.97
CA ASP A 43 28.50 -3.58 0.06
C ASP A 43 27.49 -2.51 -0.44
N MET A 44 26.21 -2.60 -0.08
CA MET A 44 25.22 -1.57 -0.44
C MET A 44 25.59 -0.20 0.15
N SER A 45 25.76 0.78 -0.72
CA SER A 45 26.07 2.14 -0.33
C SER A 45 24.82 2.93 0.08
N LEU A 46 25.00 3.93 0.95
CA LEU A 46 23.95 4.90 1.27
C LEU A 46 23.44 5.65 0.03
N HIS A 47 24.31 5.83 -0.99
CA HIS A 47 23.93 6.47 -2.23
C HIS A 47 22.87 5.66 -2.98
N GLU A 48 23.07 4.35 -3.13
CA GLU A 48 22.11 3.44 -3.77
C GLU A 48 20.76 3.42 -3.04
N VAL A 49 20.80 3.31 -1.72
CA VAL A 49 19.60 3.35 -0.88
C VAL A 49 18.84 4.67 -1.07
N ASN A 50 19.56 5.80 -1.08
CA ASN A 50 18.98 7.12 -1.29
C ASN A 50 18.40 7.28 -2.70
N THR A 51 19.06 6.78 -3.75
CA THR A 51 18.54 6.81 -5.12
C THR A 51 17.20 6.06 -5.22
N ALA A 52 17.14 4.83 -4.69
CA ALA A 52 15.91 4.04 -4.68
C ALA A 52 14.79 4.74 -3.88
N ALA A 53 15.13 5.32 -2.72
CA ALA A 53 14.20 6.04 -1.86
C ALA A 53 13.61 7.28 -2.54
N ASN A 54 14.45 8.11 -3.19
CA ASN A 54 14.00 9.32 -3.89
C ASN A 54 13.07 8.96 -5.04
N LEU A 55 13.44 7.97 -5.87
CA LEU A 55 12.61 7.54 -6.99
C LEU A 55 11.20 7.13 -6.54
N ILE A 56 11.08 6.43 -5.41
CA ILE A 56 9.77 6.04 -4.88
C ILE A 56 9.02 7.25 -4.33
N ALA A 57 9.71 8.16 -3.63
CA ALA A 57 9.10 9.38 -3.10
C ALA A 57 8.52 10.27 -4.20
N ASP A 58 9.21 10.40 -5.35
CA ASP A 58 8.74 11.15 -6.53
C ASP A 58 7.43 10.58 -7.12
N HIS A 59 7.12 9.31 -6.88
CA HIS A 59 5.90 8.64 -7.34
C HIS A 59 4.79 8.58 -6.27
N CYS A 60 5.05 9.07 -5.06
CA CYS A 60 4.08 9.11 -3.97
C CYS A 60 3.42 10.48 -3.86
N ASP A 61 2.38 10.57 -3.03
CA ASP A 61 1.74 11.85 -2.69
C ASP A 61 2.73 12.76 -1.94
N ALA A 62 2.68 14.08 -2.17
CA ALA A 62 3.60 15.04 -1.55
C ALA A 62 3.44 15.09 -0.02
N ASP A 63 2.26 14.75 0.49
CA ASP A 63 1.96 14.65 1.93
C ASP A 63 2.07 13.20 2.46
N ALA A 64 2.63 12.28 1.68
CA ALA A 64 2.83 10.89 2.11
C ALA A 64 3.89 10.80 3.21
N ASN A 65 3.55 10.09 4.29
CA ASN A 65 4.53 9.71 5.30
C ASN A 65 5.26 8.44 4.84
N ILE A 66 6.56 8.56 4.55
CA ILE A 66 7.39 7.45 4.07
C ILE A 66 8.31 6.96 5.18
N ILE A 67 8.20 5.67 5.51
CA ILE A 67 9.06 4.97 6.46
C ILE A 67 10.08 4.15 5.66
N PHE A 68 11.36 4.44 5.89
CA PHE A 68 12.48 3.78 5.22
C PHE A 68 13.13 2.74 6.12
N GLY A 69 13.39 1.56 5.57
CA GLY A 69 14.12 0.48 6.21
C GLY A 69 15.13 -0.15 5.25
N SER A 70 16.28 -0.55 5.80
CA SER A 70 17.32 -1.29 5.09
C SER A 70 17.63 -2.59 5.84
N VAL A 71 17.77 -3.67 5.10
CA VAL A 71 18.15 -4.99 5.62
C VAL A 71 19.42 -5.41 4.91
N ILE A 72 20.46 -5.72 5.67
CA ILE A 72 21.69 -6.31 5.14
C ILE A 72 21.51 -7.83 5.12
N ASP A 73 21.73 -8.43 3.96
CA ASP A 73 21.65 -9.87 3.73
C ASP A 73 22.80 -10.29 2.80
N ASP A 74 23.86 -10.83 3.40
CA ASP A 74 25.09 -11.27 2.71
C ASP A 74 24.84 -12.42 1.72
N THR A 75 23.66 -13.05 1.73
CA THR A 75 23.32 -14.13 0.78
C THR A 75 22.84 -13.59 -0.57
N MET A 76 22.68 -12.27 -0.70
CA MET A 76 22.13 -11.64 -1.90
C MET A 76 23.21 -11.29 -2.95
N ASP A 77 24.48 -11.62 -2.74
CA ASP A 77 25.62 -11.33 -3.63
C ASP A 77 25.59 -9.89 -4.14
N ASP A 78 25.25 -9.65 -5.41
CA ASP A 78 25.17 -8.32 -6.02
C ASP A 78 23.72 -7.83 -6.23
N GLU A 79 22.73 -8.60 -5.79
CA GLU A 79 21.31 -8.31 -5.93
C GLU A 79 20.81 -7.33 -4.85
N MET A 80 20.08 -6.31 -5.30
CA MET A 80 19.25 -5.46 -4.46
C MET A 80 17.78 -5.79 -4.69
N LYS A 81 17.03 -5.95 -3.60
CA LYS A 81 15.58 -6.16 -3.57
C LYS A 81 14.89 -4.98 -2.90
N VAL A 82 13.98 -4.34 -3.61
CA VAL A 82 13.19 -3.22 -3.14
C VAL A 82 11.74 -3.66 -2.96
N THR A 83 11.20 -3.44 -1.77
CA THR A 83 9.81 -3.75 -1.42
C THR A 83 9.10 -2.49 -0.98
N VAL A 84 7.99 -2.18 -1.64
CA VAL A 84 7.16 -1.01 -1.35
C VAL A 84 5.79 -1.48 -0.89
N ILE A 85 5.35 -0.98 0.25
CA ILE A 85 4.01 -1.21 0.79
C ILE A 85 3.35 0.16 0.90
N ALA A 86 2.41 0.43 0.01
CA ALA A 86 1.62 1.65 0.02
C ALA A 86 0.29 1.42 0.77
N ALA A 87 -0.07 2.35 1.64
CA ALA A 87 -1.24 2.30 2.50
C ALA A 87 -1.84 3.69 2.69
N GLY A 88 -3.04 3.74 3.29
CA GLY A 88 -3.71 5.02 3.54
C GLY A 88 -4.21 5.71 2.28
N PHE A 89 -4.46 4.96 1.20
CA PHE A 89 -5.19 5.46 0.05
C PHE A 89 -6.53 6.02 0.49
N ASP A 90 -6.82 7.27 0.10
CA ASP A 90 -8.11 7.87 0.37
C ASP A 90 -9.16 7.02 -0.35
N ARG A 91 -9.95 6.26 0.42
CA ARG A 91 -11.18 5.65 -0.08
C ARG A 91 -12.20 6.76 -0.25
N GLY A 92 -11.89 7.71 -1.12
CA GLY A 92 -12.79 8.76 -1.56
C GLY A 92 -13.96 8.10 -2.27
N ARG A 93 -14.99 7.79 -1.48
CA ARG A 93 -16.29 7.28 -1.88
C ARG A 93 -16.17 6.17 -2.95
N ARG A 94 -16.27 4.91 -2.49
CA ARG A 94 -17.36 4.14 -3.10
C ARG A 94 -18.57 5.03 -2.91
N SER A 95 -19.00 5.68 -3.98
CA SER A 95 -20.38 6.07 -4.13
C SER A 95 -21.14 4.76 -3.98
N GLY A 96 -21.36 4.34 -2.72
CA GLY A 96 -22.66 3.88 -2.35
C GLY A 96 -23.53 5.04 -2.77
N ALA A 97 -24.02 4.96 -4.00
CA ALA A 97 -25.32 5.49 -4.31
C ALA A 97 -26.13 5.14 -3.08
N SER A 98 -26.48 6.19 -2.36
CA SER A 98 -27.51 6.18 -1.36
C SER A 98 -28.77 5.68 -2.04
N THR A 99 -28.87 4.37 -2.23
CA THR A 99 -30.18 3.74 -2.23
C THR A 99 -30.53 3.75 -0.76
N GLY A 100 -31.15 4.85 -0.32
CA GLY A 100 -31.99 4.78 0.84
C GLY A 100 -32.93 3.61 0.59
N VAL A 101 -32.68 2.49 1.28
CA VAL A 101 -33.71 1.48 1.41
C VAL A 101 -34.68 2.09 2.40
N GLU A 102 -35.61 2.86 1.86
CA GLU A 102 -36.79 3.29 2.57
C GLU A 102 -37.55 2.01 2.90
N PHE A 103 -37.40 1.53 4.13
CA PHE A 103 -38.23 0.47 4.67
C PHE A 103 -39.62 1.09 4.88
N SER A 104 -40.44 1.05 3.84
CA SER A 104 -41.89 1.17 4.01
C SER A 104 -42.37 -0.14 4.63
N PRO A 105 -42.86 -0.14 5.89
CA PRO A 105 -43.50 -1.33 6.44
C PRO A 105 -44.68 -1.70 5.53
N SER A 106 -44.80 -2.98 5.19
CA SER A 106 -45.96 -3.45 4.45
C SER A 106 -47.15 -3.43 5.41
N PRO A 107 -48.35 -2.95 5.02
CA PRO A 107 -49.55 -3.13 5.83
C PRO A 107 -49.84 -4.63 5.91
N GLY A 108 -49.33 -5.25 6.98
CA GLY A 108 -49.23 -6.70 7.16
C GLY A 108 -48.19 -7.14 8.20
N ASP A 109 -47.23 -6.26 8.57
CA ASP A 109 -46.22 -6.55 9.61
C ASP A 109 -46.71 -6.27 11.06
N GLU A 110 -48.02 -6.10 11.27
CA GLU A 110 -48.62 -5.85 12.59
C GLU A 110 -48.77 -7.11 13.47
N ASP A 111 -48.40 -8.30 12.96
CA ASP A 111 -48.55 -9.59 13.68
C ASP A 111 -47.21 -10.21 14.12
N LEU A 112 -46.15 -9.42 14.31
CA LEU A 112 -44.91 -9.90 14.92
C LEU A 112 -44.91 -9.60 16.42
N ASP A 113 -45.55 -10.49 17.20
CA ASP A 113 -45.47 -10.52 18.65
C ASP A 113 -44.01 -10.52 19.11
N ILE A 114 -43.58 -9.39 19.67
CA ILE A 114 -42.26 -9.24 20.31
C ILE A 114 -42.25 -10.13 21.57
N PRO A 115 -41.38 -11.15 21.67
CA PRO A 115 -41.36 -12.03 22.83
C PRO A 115 -40.97 -11.27 24.10
N GLY A 116 -41.69 -11.50 25.19
CA GLY A 116 -41.54 -10.77 26.46
C GLY A 116 -40.17 -10.85 27.15
N PHE A 117 -39.20 -11.61 26.62
CA PHE A 117 -37.83 -11.62 27.14
C PHE A 117 -37.01 -10.39 26.72
N VAL A 118 -37.47 -9.57 25.76
CA VAL A 118 -36.74 -8.39 25.27
C VAL A 118 -37.00 -7.12 26.12
N GLN A 119 -37.94 -7.17 27.07
CA GLN A 119 -38.39 -5.97 27.80
C GLN A 119 -38.02 -5.96 29.30
N GLY A 120 -37.13 -6.87 29.73
CA GLY A 120 -36.64 -6.96 31.12
C GLY A 120 -35.15 -6.67 31.23
#